data_AF-A0A4Q3S6D5-F1
#
_entry.id   AF-A0A4Q3S6D5-F1
#
_cell.length_a   1.000
_cell.length_b   1.000
_cell.length_c   1.000
_cell.angle_alpha   90.00
_cell.angle_beta   90.00
_cell.angle_gamma   90.00
#
_symmetry.space_group_name_H-M   'P 1'
#
loop_
_entity.id
_entity.type
_entity.pdbx_description
1 polymer ?
#
loop_
_entity_poly.entity_id
_entity_poly.type
_entity_poly.pdbx_seq_one_letter_code
_entity_poly.pdbx_strand_id
1 'polypeptide(L)'
;TMGTSKLLVARPTLADYLENLVDIIIGAALAFQLPIVSSVLTKIGIITPAFLKTYRKYAYVGILIISAIITPSPDWMSQMIVFVPLAILYEFSVVVSGRIYRAEQKKMKEWE
;
A
#
# COMPACT_ATOMS: atom_id res chain seq x y z
N THR A 1 -31.34 -40.72 5.23
CA THR A 1 -30.09 -40.82 4.44
C THR A 1 -29.47 -39.44 4.37
N MET A 2 -28.64 -39.09 5.35
CA MET A 2 -27.18 -39.19 5.22
C MET A 2 -26.64 -38.46 3.97
N GLY A 3 -26.19 -37.21 4.15
CA GLY A 3 -24.75 -36.98 4.04
C GLY A 3 -24.16 -36.31 2.80
N THR A 4 -24.91 -35.91 1.76
CA THR A 4 -24.23 -35.44 0.52
C THR A 4 -24.97 -34.39 -0.33
N SER A 5 -25.99 -33.71 0.18
CA SER A 5 -26.69 -32.68 -0.59
C SER A 5 -25.91 -31.37 -0.60
N LYS A 6 -25.06 -31.20 -1.63
CA LYS A 6 -24.39 -29.97 -2.08
C LYS A 6 -23.09 -29.61 -1.37
N LEU A 7 -22.08 -30.45 -1.56
CA LEU A 7 -20.72 -29.92 -1.77
C LEU A 7 -20.75 -29.17 -3.11
N LEU A 8 -21.15 -27.89 -3.08
CA LEU A 8 -20.78 -26.97 -4.16
C LEU A 8 -19.26 -26.90 -4.12
N VAL A 9 -18.60 -27.77 -4.88
CA VAL A 9 -17.17 -27.66 -5.13
C VAL A 9 -17.03 -26.45 -6.03
N ALA A 10 -17.09 -25.26 -5.43
CA ALA A 10 -16.80 -24.00 -6.07
C ALA A 10 -15.34 -24.09 -6.50
N ARG A 11 -15.13 -24.50 -7.75
CA ARG A 11 -13.83 -24.46 -8.38
C ARG A 11 -13.66 -23.03 -8.85
N PRO A 12 -12.73 -22.25 -8.25
CA PRO A 12 -12.46 -20.92 -8.76
C PRO A 12 -12.15 -21.05 -10.25
N THR A 13 -12.91 -20.32 -11.07
CA THR A 13 -12.76 -20.35 -12.52
C THR A 13 -11.58 -19.49 -12.90
N LEU A 14 -11.02 -19.71 -14.10
CA LEU A 14 -9.94 -18.86 -14.59
C LEU A 14 -10.34 -17.39 -14.58
N ALA A 15 -11.60 -17.05 -14.91
CA ALA A 15 -12.10 -15.69 -14.83
C ALA A 15 -11.92 -15.07 -13.44
N ASP A 16 -12.32 -15.77 -12.37
CA ASP A 16 -12.17 -15.29 -10.99
C ASP A 16 -10.70 -15.05 -10.61
N TYR A 17 -9.79 -15.92 -11.08
CA TYR A 17 -8.35 -15.73 -10.87
C TYR A 17 -7.80 -14.51 -11.59
N LEU A 18 -8.24 -14.29 -12.84
CA LEU A 18 -7.79 -13.19 -13.68
C LEU A 18 -8.31 -11.86 -13.14
N GLU A 19 -9.57 -11.80 -12.70
CA GLU A 19 -10.15 -10.62 -12.05
C GLU A 19 -9.37 -10.25 -10.78
N ASN A 20 -9.14 -11.22 -9.88
CA ASN A 20 -8.35 -10.99 -8.67
C ASN A 20 -6.90 -10.54 -8.97
N LEU A 21 -6.29 -11.08 -10.03
CA LEU A 21 -4.95 -10.67 -10.45
C LEU A 21 -4.95 -9.21 -10.93
N VAL A 22 -5.95 -8.81 -11.72
CA VAL A 22 -6.11 -7.43 -12.20
C VAL A 22 -6.32 -6.46 -11.03
N ASP A 23 -7.16 -6.82 -10.06
CA ASP A 23 -7.42 -5.98 -8.88
C ASP A 23 -6.14 -5.73 -8.06
N ILE A 24 -5.32 -6.78 -7.85
CA ILE A 24 -4.03 -6.65 -7.18
C ILE A 24 -3.09 -5.73 -7.96
N ILE A 25 -3.02 -5.87 -9.29
CA ILE A 25 -2.17 -5.04 -10.14
C ILE A 25 -2.60 -3.57 -10.07
N ILE A 26 -3.91 -3.28 -10.16
CA ILE A 26 -4.44 -1.93 -10.08
C ILE A 26 -4.18 -1.33 -8.69
N GLY A 27 -4.45 -2.09 -7.63
CA GLY A 27 -4.20 -1.67 -6.26
C GLY A 27 -2.72 -1.36 -5.99
N ALA A 28 -1.83 -2.23 -6.49
CA ALA A 28 -0.40 -1.99 -6.43
C ALA A 28 -0.01 -0.73 -7.23
N ALA A 29 -0.47 -0.58 -8.47
CA ALA A 29 -0.16 0.57 -9.31
C ALA A 29 -0.56 1.90 -8.66
N LEU A 30 -1.73 1.96 -8.02
CA LEU A 30 -2.17 3.11 -7.24
C LEU A 30 -1.27 3.37 -6.03
N ALA A 31 -0.90 2.34 -5.29
CA ALA A 31 0.00 2.51 -4.15
C ALA A 31 1.42 2.94 -4.53
N PHE A 32 1.90 2.54 -5.72
CA PHE A 32 3.17 3.03 -6.28
C PHE A 32 3.17 4.54 -6.54
N GLN A 33 2.02 5.21 -6.54
CA GLN A 33 1.96 6.68 -6.62
C GLN A 33 2.36 7.34 -5.28
N LEU A 34 2.16 6.67 -4.15
CA LEU A 34 2.49 7.20 -2.81
C LEU A 34 3.94 7.69 -2.68
N PRO A 35 4.99 6.92 -3.06
CA PRO A 35 6.38 7.41 -2.99
C PRO A 35 6.65 8.59 -3.92
N ILE A 36 6.01 8.65 -5.09
CA ILE A 36 6.18 9.77 -6.04
C ILE A 36 5.53 11.03 -5.46
N VAL A 37 4.27 10.93 -5.02
CA VAL A 37 3.52 12.03 -4.43
C VAL A 37 4.20 12.54 -3.16
N SER A 38 4.59 11.66 -2.25
CA SER A 38 5.28 12.07 -1.02
C SER A 38 6.60 12.78 -1.29
N SER A 39 7.36 12.33 -2.30
CA SER A 39 8.62 12.94 -2.70
C SER A 39 8.42 14.36 -3.23
N VAL A 40 7.41 14.56 -4.08
CA VAL A 40 7.07 15.88 -4.62
C VAL A 40 6.58 16.81 -3.50
N LEU A 41 5.67 16.35 -2.66
CA LEU A 41 5.15 17.16 -1.55
C LEU A 41 6.24 17.50 -0.52
N THR A 42 7.22 16.62 -0.32
CA THR A 42 8.38 16.90 0.54
C THR A 42 9.30 17.95 -0.08
N LYS A 43 9.51 17.92 -1.41
CA LYS A 43 10.30 18.95 -2.10
C LYS A 43 9.68 20.33 -1.98
N ILE A 44 8.35 20.42 -2.02
CA ILE A 44 7.61 21.70 -1.88
C ILE A 44 7.54 22.14 -0.39
N GLY A 45 7.89 21.26 0.55
CA GLY A 45 7.88 21.55 1.99
C GLY A 45 6.51 21.37 2.67
N ILE A 46 5.51 20.83 1.97
CA ILE A 46 4.16 20.59 2.51
C ILE A 46 4.17 19.46 3.54
N ILE A 47 4.93 18.40 3.27
CA ILE A 47 5.01 17.23 4.14
C ILE A 47 6.45 17.05 4.62
N THR A 48 6.63 16.80 5.92
CA THR A 48 7.93 16.45 6.49
C THR A 48 8.06 14.94 6.70
N PRO A 49 9.29 14.39 6.66
CA PRO A 49 9.52 12.98 6.97
C PRO A 49 9.11 12.63 8.42
N ALA A 50 9.19 13.61 9.33
CA ALA A 50 8.73 13.46 10.71
C ALA A 50 7.20 13.28 10.76
N PHE A 51 6.45 14.08 10.00
CA PHE A 51 5.01 13.91 9.87
C PHE A 51 4.65 12.51 9.36
N LEU A 52 5.27 12.04 8.28
CA LEU A 52 5.02 10.69 7.76
C LEU A 52 5.29 9.61 8.82
N LYS A 53 6.35 9.74 9.63
CA LYS A 53 6.63 8.79 10.72
C LYS A 53 5.58 8.82 11.83
N THR A 54 5.11 10.00 12.22
CA THR A 54 4.09 10.14 13.28
C THR A 54 2.77 9.49 12.86
N TYR A 55 2.41 9.57 11.58
CA TYR A 55 1.14 9.04 11.05
C TYR A 55 1.21 7.60 10.53
N ARG A 56 2.29 6.86 10.79
CA ARG A 56 2.47 5.44 10.39
C ARG A 56 1.28 4.55 10.70
N LYS A 57 0.74 4.66 11.93
CA LYS A 57 -0.41 3.87 12.37
C LYS A 57 -1.65 4.11 11.50
N TYR A 58 -1.89 5.35 11.05
CA TYR A 58 -3.01 5.68 10.18
C TYR A 58 -2.78 5.20 8.75
N ALA A 59 -1.54 5.27 8.27
CA ALA A 59 -1.18 4.75 6.96
C ALA A 59 -1.38 3.23 6.88
N TYR A 60 -0.97 2.47 7.90
CA TYR A 60 -1.20 1.02 7.93
C TYR A 60 -2.69 0.67 7.99
N VAL A 61 -3.50 1.44 8.72
CA VAL A 61 -4.97 1.25 8.71
C VAL A 61 -5.54 1.53 7.32
N GLY A 62 -5.10 2.60 6.65
CA GLY A 62 -5.52 2.88 5.26
C GLY A 62 -5.10 1.77 4.29
N ILE A 63 -3.88 1.25 4.42
CA ILE A 63 -3.40 0.13 3.60
C ILE A 63 -4.22 -1.13 3.87
N LEU A 64 -4.55 -1.44 5.13
CA LEU A 64 -5.41 -2.59 5.47
C LEU A 64 -6.80 -2.47 4.82
N ILE A 65 -7.38 -1.27 4.82
CA ILE A 65 -8.66 -1.02 4.15
C ILE A 65 -8.53 -1.24 2.64
N ILE A 66 -7.48 -0.74 2.00
CA ILE A 66 -7.21 -0.95 0.58
C ILE A 66 -7.01 -2.44 0.27
N SER A 67 -6.24 -3.16 1.10
CA SER A 67 -6.03 -4.60 0.95
C SER A 67 -7.33 -5.39 1.08
N ALA A 68 -8.22 -4.98 1.98
CA ALA A 68 -9.53 -5.61 2.15
C ALA A 68 -10.47 -5.37 0.95
N ILE A 69 -10.33 -4.24 0.25
CA ILE A 69 -11.10 -3.97 -0.98
C ILE A 69 -10.60 -4.84 -2.14
N ILE A 70 -9.28 -5.01 -2.24
CA ILE A 70 -8.64 -5.79 -3.32
C ILE A 70 -8.84 -7.29 -3.11
N THR A 71 -8.90 -7.76 -1.86
CA THR A 71 -8.96 -9.19 -1.55
C THR A 71 -10.41 -9.64 -1.39
N PRO A 72 -10.98 -10.41 -2.35
CA PRO A 72 -12.40 -10.76 -2.35
C PRO A 72 -12.76 -11.81 -1.28
N SER A 73 -11.81 -12.64 -0.87
CA SER A 73 -11.94 -13.60 0.23
C SER A 73 -11.31 -12.98 1.46
N PRO A 74 -12.04 -12.25 2.32
CA PRO A 74 -11.49 -11.42 3.40
C PRO A 74 -10.89 -12.27 4.54
N ASP A 75 -9.89 -13.06 4.20
CA ASP A 75 -9.09 -13.92 5.05
C ASP A 75 -7.85 -13.15 5.48
N TRP A 76 -7.51 -13.23 6.76
CA TRP A 76 -6.35 -12.53 7.32
C TRP A 76 -5.03 -12.89 6.61
N MET A 77 -4.89 -14.15 6.15
CA MET A 77 -3.68 -14.61 5.45
C MET A 77 -3.58 -13.99 4.06
N SER A 78 -4.65 -14.09 3.26
CA SER A 78 -4.71 -13.52 1.90
C SER A 78 -4.56 -12.00 1.92
N GLN A 79 -5.20 -11.34 2.89
CA GLN A 79 -5.08 -9.90 3.08
C GLN A 79 -3.66 -9.47 3.45
N MET A 80 -2.95 -10.26 4.27
CA MET A 80 -1.55 -9.99 4.63
C MET A 80 -0.61 -10.09 3.42
N ILE A 81 -0.87 -10.98 2.47
CA ILE A 81 -0.08 -11.10 1.23
C ILE A 81 -0.11 -9.80 0.42
N VAL A 82 -1.26 -9.12 0.37
CA VAL A 82 -1.41 -7.82 -0.31
C VAL A 82 -0.95 -6.65 0.56
N PHE A 83 -1.19 -6.71 1.87
CA PHE A 83 -0.80 -5.67 2.81
C PHE A 83 0.72 -5.49 2.89
N VAL A 84 1.48 -6.58 2.98
CA VAL A 84 2.95 -6.54 3.13
C VAL A 84 3.63 -5.71 2.03
N PRO A 85 3.42 -5.96 0.73
CA PRO A 85 4.05 -5.16 -0.32
C PRO A 85 3.62 -3.69 -0.30
N LEU A 86 2.35 -3.39 0.02
CA LEU A 86 1.86 -2.02 0.15
C LEU A 86 2.48 -1.29 1.35
N ALA A 87 2.64 -1.97 2.49
CA ALA A 87 3.30 -1.43 3.67
C ALA A 87 4.79 -1.15 3.41
N ILE A 88 5.47 -2.04 2.67
CA ILE A 88 6.86 -1.83 2.23
C ILE A 88 6.96 -0.58 1.34
N LEU A 89 6.03 -0.39 0.41
CA LEU A 89 5.99 0.80 -0.43
C LEU A 89 5.82 2.09 0.38
N TYR A 90 4.99 2.05 1.41
CA TYR A 90 4.83 3.18 2.32
C TYR A 90 6.12 3.47 3.10
N GLU A 91 6.80 2.45 3.64
CA GLU A 91 8.09 2.67 4.31
C GLU A 91 9.16 3.20 3.36
N PHE A 92 9.18 2.72 2.12
CA PHE A 92 10.06 3.24 1.08
C PHE A 92 9.78 4.73 0.81
N SER A 93 8.51 5.11 0.73
CA SER A 93 8.07 6.50 0.60
C SER A 93 8.60 7.41 1.73
N VAL A 94 8.54 6.95 2.99
CA VAL A 94 9.09 7.68 4.14
C VAL A 94 10.61 7.84 4.03
N VAL A 95 11.32 6.80 3.61
CA VAL A 95 12.78 6.84 3.43
C VAL A 95 13.19 7.84 2.34
N VAL A 96 12.51 7.82 1.19
CA VAL A 96 12.80 8.73 0.07
C VAL A 96 12.53 10.18 0.47
N SER A 97 11.37 10.46 1.09
CA SER A 97 11.06 11.77 1.67
C SER A 97 12.16 12.23 2.64
N GLY A 98 12.63 11.34 3.52
CA GLY A 98 13.73 11.61 4.45
C GLY A 98 15.05 12.00 3.78
N ARG A 99 15.37 11.43 2.62
CA ARG A 99 16.58 11.79 1.84
C ARG A 99 16.43 13.16 1.19
N ILE A 100 15.27 13.43 0.60
CA ILE A 100 14.97 14.70 -0.06
C ILE A 100 14.99 15.86 0.96
N TYR A 101 14.33 15.69 2.10
CA TYR A 101 14.25 16.72 3.12
C TYR A 101 15.65 17.14 3.63
N ARG A 102 16.56 16.18 3.86
CA ARG A 102 17.94 16.48 4.27
C ARG A 102 18.73 17.21 3.18
N ALA A 103 18.51 16.86 1.92
CA ALA A 103 19.16 17.51 0.79
C ALA A 103 18.74 18.99 0.68
N GLU A 104 17.45 19.28 0.86
CA GLU A 104 16.93 20.66 0.82
C GLU A 104 17.40 21.49 2.02
N GLN A 105 17.42 20.91 3.23
CA GLN A 105 17.97 21.58 4.43
C GLN A 105 19.45 21.93 4.29
N LYS A 106 20.24 21.11 3.59
CA LYS A 106 21.66 21.41 3.34
C LYS A 106 21.82 22.60 2.39
N LYS A 107 21.01 22.67 1.32
CA LYS A 107 21.03 23.81 0.38
C LYS A 107 20.63 25.12 1.05
N MET A 108 19.58 25.10 1.88
CA MET A 108 19.16 26.30 2.62
C MET A 108 20.29 26.85 3.50
N LYS A 109 20.99 25.98 4.24
CA LYS A 109 22.15 26.38 5.06
C LYS A 109 23.36 26.87 4.25
N GLU A 110 23.45 26.51 2.98
CA GLU A 110 24.55 26.93 2.10
C GLU A 110 24.26 28.31 1.49
N TRP A 111 23.01 28.76 1.56
CA TRP A 111 22.52 30.06 1.05
C TRP A 111 22.34 31.09 2.18
N GLU A 112 22.50 30.67 3.44
CA GLU A 112 22.53 31.50 4.66
C GLU A 112 23.98 31.79 5.07
#